data_AF-A0A1G7TPF1-F1
#
_entry.id   AF-A0A1G7TPF1-F1
#
_cell.length_a   1.000
_cell.length_b   1.000
_cell.length_c   1.000
_cell.angle_alpha   90.00
_cell.angle_beta   90.00
_cell.angle_gamma   90.00
#
_symmetry.space_group_name_H-M   'P 1'
#
loop_
_entity.id
_entity.type
_entity.pdbx_description
1 polymer ?
#
loop_
_entity_poly.entity_id
_entity_poly.type
_entity_poly.pdbx_seq_one_letter_code
_entity_poly.pdbx_strand_id
1 'polypeptide(L)' 'MLHESQEEIVKNEEYSIFKYYIRPTFDFIQEILLNGESMEVLEPLSLREEIAGIINRMNSKYTIYNT' A
#
# COMPACT_ATOMS: atom_id res chain seq x y z
N MET A 1 -6.08 -5.41 -9.87
CA MET A 1 -6.95 -4.96 -11.00
C MET A 1 -6.13 -4.20 -12.04
N LEU A 2 -6.44 -4.29 -13.34
CA LEU A 2 -5.95 -3.35 -14.36
C LEU A 2 -6.98 -2.21 -14.48
N HIS A 3 -6.76 -1.12 -13.74
CA HIS A 3 -7.59 0.09 -13.86
C HIS A 3 -7.15 0.88 -15.09
N GLU A 4 -8.09 1.53 -15.80
CA GLU A 4 -7.78 2.25 -17.05
C GLU A 4 -6.77 3.38 -16.87
N SER A 5 -6.69 3.97 -15.67
CA SER A 5 -5.72 5.02 -15.34
C SER A 5 -4.32 4.49 -14.99
N GLN A 6 -4.12 3.18 -14.98
CA GLN A 6 -2.86 2.58 -14.53
C GLN A 6 -1.76 2.92 -15.54
N GLU A 7 -0.70 3.54 -15.06
CA GLU A 7 0.46 3.92 -15.85
C GLU A 7 1.73 3.35 -15.20
N GLU A 8 2.50 2.52 -15.92
CA GLU A 8 3.82 2.06 -15.47
C GLU A 8 4.84 3.17 -15.76
N ILE A 9 5.28 3.88 -14.72
CA ILE A 9 6.19 5.03 -14.83
C ILE A 9 7.65 4.58 -14.85
N VAL A 10 7.96 3.54 -14.07
CA VAL A 10 9.31 2.96 -13.98
C VAL A 10 9.18 1.44 -14.05
N LYS A 11 10.11 0.82 -14.78
CA LYS A 11 10.28 -0.63 -14.82
C LYS A 11 11.77 -0.94 -14.89
N ASN A 12 12.26 -1.73 -13.95
CA ASN A 12 13.59 -2.32 -13.99
C ASN A 12 13.55 -3.75 -13.43
N GLU A 13 14.70 -4.38 -13.27
CA GLU A 13 14.79 -5.78 -12.80
C GLU A 13 14.43 -5.96 -11.32
N GLU A 14 14.46 -4.88 -10.52
CA GLU A 14 14.23 -4.91 -9.07
C GLU A 14 12.81 -4.47 -8.70
N TYR A 15 12.26 -3.46 -9.39
CA TYR A 15 10.93 -2.91 -9.08
C TYR A 15 10.24 -2.27 -10.28
N SER A 16 8.93 -2.09 -10.15
CA SER A 16 8.11 -1.23 -11.00
C SER A 16 7.38 -0.17 -10.16
N ILE A 17 7.25 1.04 -10.71
CA ILE A 17 6.41 2.10 -10.12
C ILE A 17 5.19 2.29 -11.01
N PHE A 18 4.02 2.23 -10.38
CA PHE A 18 2.74 2.49 -11.05
C PHE A 18 2.10 3.74 -10.51
N LYS A 19 1.48 4.51 -11.40
CA LYS A 19 0.66 5.68 -11.07
C LYS A 19 -0.81 5.39 -11.40
N TYR A 20 -1.69 5.89 -10.56
CA TYR A 20 -3.14 5.73 -10.71
C TYR A 20 -3.87 7.05 -10.47
N TYR A 21 -4.99 7.25 -11.16
CA TYR A 21 -5.97 8.30 -10.89
C TYR A 21 -7.27 7.65 -10.41
N ILE A 22 -7.31 7.33 -9.12
CA ILE A 22 -8.41 6.61 -8.46
C ILE A 22 -8.70 7.19 -7.09
N ARG A 23 -9.90 6.94 -6.59
CA ARG A 23 -10.22 7.18 -5.18
C ARG A 23 -9.67 6.00 -4.34
N PRO A 24 -8.93 6.24 -3.25
CA PRO A 24 -8.45 5.18 -2.37
C PRO A 24 -9.61 4.63 -1.54
N THR A 25 -10.35 3.70 -2.12
CA THR A 25 -11.43 2.99 -1.43
C THR A 25 -10.86 1.97 -0.45
N PHE A 26 -11.70 1.50 0.48
CA PHE A 26 -11.32 0.45 1.42
C PHE A 26 -10.76 -0.79 0.70
N ASP A 27 -11.43 -1.27 -0.36
CA ASP A 27 -10.98 -2.46 -1.10
C ASP A 27 -9.61 -2.24 -1.76
N PHE A 28 -9.34 -1.04 -2.29
CA PHE A 28 -8.03 -0.72 -2.87
C PHE A 28 -6.92 -0.71 -1.81
N ILE A 29 -7.20 -0.14 -0.63
CA ILE A 29 -6.30 -0.17 0.51
C ILE A 29 -6.00 -1.62 0.94
N GLN A 30 -7.03 -2.48 0.96
CA GLN A 30 -6.87 -3.90 1.27
C GLN A 30 -6.05 -4.65 0.21
N GLU A 31 -6.20 -4.33 -1.08
CA GLU A 31 -5.37 -4.90 -2.14
C GLU A 31 -3.88 -4.54 -1.97
N ILE A 32 -3.57 -3.30 -1.57
CA ILE A 32 -2.17 -2.90 -1.27
C ILE A 32 -1.63 -3.75 -0.12
N LEU A 33 -2.37 -3.81 1.00
CA LEU A 33 -1.95 -4.54 2.20
C LEU A 33 -1.80 -6.06 1.96
N LEU A 34 -2.59 -6.63 1.04
CA LEU A 34 -2.51 -8.05 0.67
C LEU A 34 -1.12 -8.44 0.12
N ASN A 35 -0.39 -7.50 -0.47
CA ASN A 35 0.96 -7.72 -0.99
C ASN A 35 2.04 -7.61 0.10
N GLY A 36 1.68 -7.26 1.33
CA GLY A 36 2.61 -7.19 2.45
C GLY A 36 3.78 -6.25 2.20
N GLU A 37 4.99 -6.68 2.57
CA GLU A 37 6.22 -5.88 2.44
C GLU A 37 6.72 -5.69 1.00
N SER A 38 6.12 -6.37 0.02
CA SER A 38 6.52 -6.28 -1.39
C SER A 38 5.91 -5.08 -2.14
N MET A 39 5.00 -4.34 -1.50
CA MET A 39 4.32 -3.19 -2.10
C MET A 39 4.23 -2.03 -1.09
N GLU A 40 4.48 -0.82 -1.58
CA GLU A 40 4.31 0.40 -0.78
C GLU A 40 3.65 1.53 -1.59
N VAL A 41 3.10 2.51 -0.88
CA VAL A 41 2.58 3.75 -1.45
C VAL A 41 3.66 4.82 -1.38
N LEU A 42 4.12 5.32 -2.52
CA LEU A 42 5.08 6.43 -2.59
C LEU A 42 4.40 7.78 -2.32
N GLU A 43 3.26 8.03 -2.96
CA GLU A 43 2.48 9.26 -2.85
C GLU A 43 0.97 8.99 -3.07
N PRO A 44 0.06 9.84 -2.57
CA PRO A 44 0.32 11.00 -1.69
C PRO A 44 0.66 10.57 -0.26
N LEU A 45 1.32 11.48 0.48
CA LEU A 45 1.72 11.25 1.88
C LEU A 45 0.54 10.81 2.76
N SER A 46 -0.65 11.37 2.55
CA SER A 46 -1.85 11.02 3.32
C SER A 46 -2.22 9.53 3.21
N LEU A 47 -2.11 8.95 2.01
CA LEU A 47 -2.41 7.52 1.81
C LEU A 47 -1.29 6.65 2.40
N ARG A 48 -0.03 7.10 2.29
CA ARG A 48 1.12 6.42 2.93
C ARG A 48 0.96 6.37 4.45
N GLU A 49 0.55 7.47 5.08
CA GLU A 49 0.28 7.54 6.52
C GLU A 49 -0.90 6.66 6.94
N GLU A 50 -1.95 6.58 6.11
CA GLU A 50 -3.09 5.69 6.36
C GLU A 50 -2.67 4.22 6.38
N ILE A 51 -1.90 3.78 5.37
CA ILE A 51 -1.35 2.41 5.28
C ILE A 51 -0.44 2.11 6.48
N ALA A 52 0.49 3.01 6.79
CA ALA A 52 1.39 2.87 7.95
C ALA A 52 0.60 2.77 9.27
N GLY A 53 -0.45 3.57 9.43
CA GLY A 53 -1.35 3.50 10.58
C GLY A 53 -2.06 2.15 10.71
N ILE A 54 -2.53 1.57 9.59
CA ILE A 54 -3.14 0.23 9.59
C ILE A 54 -2.11 -0.83 10.02
N ILE A 55 -0.91 -0.81 9.44
CA ILE A 55 0.16 -1.76 9.76
C ILE A 55 0.56 -1.66 11.23
N ASN A 56 0.71 -0.45 11.78
CA ASN A 56 1.01 -0.25 13.20
C ASN A 56 -0.08 -0.83 14.10
N ARG A 57 -1.36 -0.63 13.76
CA ARG A 57 -2.48 -1.25 14.50
C ARG A 57 -2.46 -2.77 14.38
N MET A 58 -2.13 -3.33 13.21
CA MET A 58 -1.97 -4.78 13.04
C MET A 58 -0.84 -5.32 13.92
N ASN A 59 0.35 -4.72 13.85
CA ASN A 59 1.50 -5.10 14.65
C ASN A 59 1.18 -5.05 16.15
N SER A 60 0.49 -4.00 16.60
CA SER A 60 0.11 -3.84 18.01
C SER A 60 -0.65 -5.04 18.57
N LYS A 61 -1.47 -5.73 17.76
CA LYS A 61 -2.22 -6.93 18.19
C LYS A 61 -1.32 -8.11 18.55
N TYR A 62 -0.13 -8.19 17.97
CA TYR A 62 0.83 -9.26 18.23
C TYR A 62 1.85 -8.88 19.30
N THR A 63 2.09 -7.58 19.52
CA THR A 63 3.04 -7.12 20.53
C THR A 63 2.43 -6.97 21.94
N ILE A 64 1.09 -7.01 22.08
CA ILE A 64 0.39 -6.86 23.38
C ILE A 64 0.65 -8.04 24.35
N TYR A 65 1.11 -9.20 23.87
CA TYR A 65 1.32 -10.40 24.71
C TYR A 65 2.78 -10.64 25.14
N ASN A 66 3.70 -9.70 24.90
CA ASN A 66 5.12 -9.84 25.26
C ASN A 66 5.52 -9.07 26.55
N THR A 67 4.62 -8.98 27.54
CA THR A 67 4.92 -8.53 28.91
C THR A 67 4.60 -9.62 29.92
#